data_AF-A0A3D5R2W1-F1
#
_entry.id   AF-A0A3D5R2W1-F1
#
_cell.length_a   1.000
_cell.length_b   1.000
_cell.length_c   1.000
_cell.angle_alpha   90.00
_cell.angle_beta   90.00
_cell.angle_gamma   90.00
#
_symmetry.space_group_name_H-M   'P 1'
#
loop_
_entity.id
_entity.type
_entity.pdbx_description
1 polymer ?
#
loop_
_entity_poly.entity_id
_entity_poly.type
_entity_poly.pdbx_seq_one_letter_code
_entity_poly.pdbx_strand_id
1 'polypeptide(L)'
;MLAPFIAVVFGLVIFFFEPLPLQVLRNAVFDQYQRWHPRPYQSVPVRIIDIDEESLRKLGQWPWPRTRLACLIERLRKNGVMTFFLSRIVTFPPGKCLPARCPKNR
;
A
#
# COMPACT_ATOMS: atom_id res chain seq x y z
N MET A 1 -4.96 44.99 19.53
CA MET A 1 -3.71 44.27 19.21
C MET A 1 -3.71 42.78 19.56
N LEU A 2 -4.66 42.26 20.35
CA LEU A 2 -4.71 40.83 20.74
C LEU A 2 -5.35 39.88 19.69
N ALA A 3 -6.17 40.40 18.78
CA ALA A 3 -6.87 39.63 17.75
C ALA A 3 -5.97 38.72 16.88
N PRO A 4 -4.79 39.16 16.38
CA PRO A 4 -3.91 38.27 15.64
C PRO A 4 -3.34 37.12 16.50
N PHE A 5 -3.05 37.38 17.77
CA PHE A 5 -2.57 36.35 18.70
C PHE A 5 -3.63 35.29 18.96
N ILE A 6 -4.89 35.70 19.15
CA ILE A 6 -6.02 34.77 19.33
C ILE A 6 -6.19 33.90 18.09
N ALA A 7 -6.13 34.48 16.89
CA ALA A 7 -6.25 33.73 15.64
C ALA A 7 -5.13 32.69 15.46
N VAL A 8 -3.89 33.06 15.81
CA VAL A 8 -2.73 32.15 15.75
C VAL A 8 -2.88 31.00 16.74
N VAL A 9 -3.23 31.30 18.00
CA VAL A 9 -3.43 30.27 19.03
C VAL A 9 -4.58 29.33 18.65
N PHE A 10 -5.67 29.88 18.13
CA PHE A 10 -6.81 29.08 17.66
C PHE A 10 -6.44 28.15 16.51
N GLY A 11 -5.70 28.65 15.51
CA GLY A 11 -5.17 27.83 14.42
C GLY A 11 -4.23 26.73 14.92
N LEU A 12 -3.37 27.04 15.90
CA LEU A 12 -2.43 26.08 16.49
C LEU A 12 -3.15 24.99 17.28
N VAL A 13 -4.22 25.32 18.00
CA VAL A 13 -5.07 24.36 18.71
C VAL A 13 -5.79 23.44 17.71
N ILE A 14 -6.39 23.99 16.65
CA ILE A 14 -7.04 23.17 15.60
C ILE A 14 -6.04 22.22 14.95
N PHE A 15 -4.81 22.70 14.70
CA PHE A 15 -3.74 21.89 14.15
C PHE A 15 -3.31 20.78 15.12
N PHE A 16 -3.16 21.09 16.41
CA PHE A 16 -2.71 20.13 17.42
C PHE A 16 -3.71 19.00 17.66
N PHE A 17 -5.01 19.30 17.62
CA PHE A 17 -6.07 18.31 17.88
C PHE A 17 -6.52 17.53 16.62
N GLU A 18 -6.03 17.89 15.43
CA GLU A 18 -6.36 17.30 14.13
C GLU A 18 -7.79 16.70 14.06
N PRO A 19 -8.85 17.52 14.20
CA PRO A 19 -10.20 17.01 14.32
C PRO A 19 -10.60 16.24 13.05
N LEU A 20 -11.40 15.18 13.21
CA LEU A 20 -11.81 14.29 12.10
C LEU A 20 -12.27 15.02 10.82
N PRO A 21 -13.05 16.12 10.86
CA PRO A 21 -13.45 16.85 9.65
C PRO A 21 -12.26 17.43 8.86
N LEU A 22 -11.22 17.90 9.55
CA LEU A 22 -10.02 18.44 8.92
C LEU A 22 -9.23 17.34 8.20
N GLN A 23 -9.17 16.14 8.79
CA GLN A 23 -8.53 14.99 8.16
C GLN A 23 -9.27 14.58 6.87
N VAL A 24 -10.61 14.55 6.92
CA VAL A 24 -11.44 14.23 5.74
C VAL A 24 -11.24 15.26 4.64
N LEU A 25 -11.27 16.55 4.98
CA LEU A 25 -11.03 17.63 4.02
C LEU A 25 -9.64 17.53 3.39
N ARG A 26 -8.60 17.33 4.20
CA ARG A 26 -7.23 17.14 3.73
C ARG A 26 -7.13 15.98 2.74
N ASN A 27 -7.73 14.84 3.07
CA ASN A 27 -7.70 13.67 2.20
C ASN A 27 -8.45 13.93 0.89
N ALA A 28 -9.62 14.58 0.93
CA ALA A 28 -10.38 14.93 -0.27
C ALA A 28 -9.62 15.90 -1.19
N VAL A 29 -8.93 16.90 -0.60
CA VAL A 29 -8.07 17.83 -1.35
C VAL A 29 -6.89 17.08 -1.98
N PHE A 30 -6.27 16.17 -1.24
CA PHE A 30 -5.17 15.36 -1.74
C PHE A 30 -5.61 14.48 -2.92
N ASP A 31 -6.75 13.80 -2.81
CA ASP A 31 -7.34 13.00 -3.89
C ASP A 31 -7.64 13.85 -5.13
N GLN A 32 -8.13 15.08 -4.94
CA GLN A 32 -8.35 16.01 -6.04
C GLN A 32 -7.05 16.43 -6.72
N TYR A 33 -6.02 16.74 -5.92
CA TYR A 33 -4.71 17.09 -6.43
C TYR A 33 -4.09 15.96 -7.26
N GLN A 34 -4.20 14.71 -6.81
CA GLN A 34 -3.72 13.53 -7.55
C GLN A 34 -4.46 13.31 -8.87
N ARG A 35 -5.76 13.66 -8.94
CA ARG A 35 -6.55 13.60 -10.18
C ARG A 35 -6.15 14.69 -11.18
N TRP A 36 -5.83 15.89 -10.71
CA TRP A 36 -5.38 16.98 -11.57
C TRP A 36 -3.93 16.85 -12.01
N HIS A 37 -3.08 16.25 -11.17
CA HIS A 37 -1.68 15.95 -11.50
C HIS A 37 -1.45 14.43 -11.53
N PRO A 38 -2.04 13.72 -12.51
CA PRO A 38 -1.78 12.30 -12.67
C PRO A 38 -0.29 12.10 -12.92
N ARG A 39 0.32 11.14 -12.22
CA ARG A 39 1.74 10.85 -12.44
C ARG A 39 1.94 10.40 -13.89
N PRO A 40 2.93 10.95 -14.61
CA PRO A 40 3.26 10.45 -15.94
C PRO A 40 3.66 8.98 -15.83
N TYR A 41 3.00 8.13 -16.62
CA TYR A 41 3.34 6.72 -16.66
C TYR A 41 4.75 6.56 -17.24
N GLN A 42 5.67 6.06 -16.43
CA GLN A 42 7.00 5.69 -16.87
C GLN A 42 7.04 4.17 -17.07
N SER A 43 7.44 3.74 -18.27
CA SER A 43 7.66 2.33 -18.56
C SER A 43 8.89 1.85 -17.79
N VAL A 44 8.67 1.41 -16.56
CA VAL A 44 9.68 0.72 -15.75
C VAL A 44 9.75 -0.75 -16.17
N PRO A 45 10.95 -1.34 -16.32
CA PRO A 45 11.12 -2.75 -16.65
C PRO A 45 10.76 -3.63 -15.45
N VAL A 46 9.47 -3.75 -15.14
CA VAL A 46 8.96 -4.60 -14.06
C VAL A 46 8.80 -6.01 -14.61
N ARG A 47 9.48 -6.97 -13.97
CA ARG A 47 9.32 -8.39 -14.28
C ARG A 47 8.61 -9.10 -13.14
N ILE A 48 7.46 -9.69 -13.46
CA ILE A 48 6.67 -10.47 -12.51
C ILE A 48 7.19 -11.90 -12.55
N ILE A 49 7.52 -12.45 -11.38
CA ILE A 49 7.95 -13.83 -11.20
C ILE A 49 6.92 -14.47 -10.29
N ASP A 50 6.17 -15.42 -10.83
CA ASP A 50 5.19 -16.18 -10.07
C ASP A 50 5.82 -17.41 -9.43
N ILE A 51 5.34 -17.77 -8.24
CA ILE A 51 5.73 -19.01 -7.56
C ILE A 51 4.58 -19.99 -7.80
N ASP A 52 4.80 -20.92 -8.73
CA ASP A 52 3.81 -21.90 -9.12
C ASP A 52 3.65 -23.03 -8.10
N GLU A 53 2.55 -23.78 -8.26
CA GLU A 53 2.24 -24.94 -7.43
C GLU A 53 3.34 -26.02 -7.55
N GLU A 54 3.99 -26.15 -8.71
CA GLU A 54 5.09 -27.09 -8.89
C GLU A 54 6.30 -26.72 -8.03
N SER A 55 6.67 -25.44 -7.96
CA SER A 55 7.71 -24.95 -7.07
C SER A 55 7.35 -25.16 -5.60
N LEU A 56 6.08 -24.94 -5.22
CA LEU A 56 5.61 -25.22 -3.86
C LEU A 56 5.66 -26.70 -3.52
N ARG A 57 5.34 -27.60 -4.45
CA ARG A 57 5.46 -29.05 -4.24
C ARG A 57 6.91 -29.50 -4.09
N LYS A 58 7.85 -28.89 -4.84
CA LYS A 58 9.28 -29.21 -4.77
C LYS A 58 9.97 -28.63 -3.53
N LEU A 59 9.68 -27.37 -3.19
CA LEU A 59 10.38 -26.62 -2.15
C LEU A 59 9.64 -26.61 -0.80
N GLY A 60 8.39 -27.07 -0.80
CA GLY A 60 7.48 -27.05 0.34
C GLY A 60 6.57 -25.83 0.35
N GLN A 61 5.55 -25.91 1.20
CA GLN A 61 4.55 -24.87 1.37
C GLN A 61 5.20 -23.54 1.79
N TRP A 62 4.79 -22.45 1.14
CA TRP A 62 5.12 -21.09 1.57
C TRP A 62 4.44 -20.78 2.92
N PRO A 63 5.06 -20.08 3.90
CA PRO A 63 6.22 -19.20 3.78
C PRO A 63 7.54 -19.92 4.02
N TRP A 64 8.48 -19.75 3.09
CA TRP A 64 9.81 -20.35 3.21
C TRP A 64 10.66 -19.66 4.29
N PRO A 65 11.65 -20.37 4.86
CA PRO A 65 12.59 -19.76 5.80
C PRO A 65 13.39 -18.64 5.14
N ARG A 66 13.74 -17.61 5.93
CA ARG A 66 14.43 -16.40 5.45
C ARG A 66 15.73 -16.68 4.71
N THR A 67 16.46 -17.72 5.09
CA THR A 67 17.71 -18.14 4.42
C THR A 67 17.48 -18.50 2.95
N ARG A 68 16.37 -19.18 2.63
CA ARG A 68 16.01 -19.52 1.24
C ARG A 68 15.61 -18.28 0.47
N LEU A 69 14.82 -17.40 1.09
CA LEU A 69 14.43 -16.12 0.52
C LEU A 69 15.65 -15.26 0.17
N ALA A 70 16.63 -15.17 1.08
CA ALA A 70 17.86 -14.44 0.84
C ALA A 70 18.65 -15.00 -0.36
N CYS A 71 18.74 -16.33 -0.48
CA CYS A 71 19.40 -16.98 -1.63
C CYS A 71 18.67 -16.67 -2.96
N LEU A 72 17.33 -16.70 -2.96
CA LEU A 72 16.53 -16.33 -4.13
C LEU A 72 16.74 -14.87 -4.51
N ILE A 73 16.64 -13.96 -3.54
CA ILE A 73 16.84 -12.52 -3.75
C ILE A 73 18.25 -12.24 -4.28
N GLU A 74 19.28 -12.90 -3.74
CA GLU A 74 20.65 -12.72 -4.20
C GLU A 74 20.83 -13.17 -5.67
N ARG A 75 20.16 -14.26 -6.08
CA ARG A 75 20.14 -14.68 -7.49
C ARG A 75 19.44 -13.64 -8.37
N LEU A 76 18.32 -13.08 -7.92
CA LEU A 76 17.61 -12.02 -8.67
C LEU A 76 18.46 -10.75 -8.79
N ARG A 77 19.15 -10.36 -7.71
CA ARG A 77 20.06 -9.22 -7.68
C ARG A 77 21.21 -9.39 -8.67
N LYS A 78 21.81 -10.59 -8.74
CA LYS A 78 22.83 -10.93 -9.74
C LYS A 78 22.35 -10.83 -11.19
N ASN A 79 21.06 -11.00 -11.43
CA ASN A 79 20.42 -10.83 -12.74
C ASN A 79 19.95 -9.39 -13.01
N GLY A 80 20.38 -8.41 -12.21
CA GLY A 80 20.11 -6.98 -12.43
C GLY A 80 18.83 -6.44 -11.79
N VAL A 81 18.16 -7.21 -10.92
CA VAL A 81 16.98 -6.72 -10.19
C VAL A 81 17.41 -5.81 -9.04
N MET A 82 17.03 -4.53 -9.10
CA MET A 82 17.37 -3.51 -8.09
C MET A 82 16.33 -3.41 -6.96
N THR A 83 15.07 -3.70 -7.26
CA THR A 83 13.96 -3.62 -6.30
C THR A 83 13.05 -4.81 -6.49
N PHE A 84 12.62 -5.42 -5.39
CA PHE A 84 11.72 -6.57 -5.39
C PHE A 84 10.64 -6.37 -4.33
N PHE A 85 9.47 -6.95 -4.58
CA PHE A 85 8.35 -7.01 -3.64
C PHE A 85 7.83 -8.44 -3.61
N LEU A 86 7.61 -8.98 -2.42
CA LEU A 86 7.07 -10.33 -2.24
C LEU A 86 5.64 -10.21 -1.72
N SER A 87 4.68 -10.71 -2.50
CA SER A 87 3.27 -10.76 -2.10
C SER A 87 2.76 -12.19 -2.06
N ARG A 88 2.04 -12.54 -0.98
CA ARG A 88 1.18 -13.73 -0.97
C ARG A 88 -0.21 -13.32 -1.43
N ILE A 89 -0.73 -14.01 -2.43
CA ILE A 89 -2.13 -13.91 -2.81
C ILE A 89 -2.93 -14.84 -1.90
N VAL A 90 -3.90 -14.29 -1.16
CA VAL A 90 -4.81 -15.08 -0.33
C VAL A 90 -6.08 -15.31 -1.13
N THR A 91 -6.31 -16.56 -1.51
CA THR A 91 -7.56 -16.97 -2.14
C THR A 91 -8.61 -17.18 -1.05
N PHE A 92 -9.78 -16.56 -1.23
CA PHE A 92 -10.91 -16.76 -0.33
C PHE A 92 -11.74 -17.97 -0.79
N PRO A 93 -12.30 -18.76 0.13
CA PRO A 93 -13.26 -19.80 -0.23
C PRO A 93 -14.50 -19.16 -0.88
N PRO A 94 -15.19 -19.88 -1.79
CA PRO A 94 -16.38 -19.38 -2.45
C PRO A 94 -17.42 -18.94 -1.40
N GLY A 95 -17.99 -17.74 -1.60
CA GLY A 95 -19.01 -17.17 -0.71
C GLY A 95 -18.50 -16.35 0.49
N LYS A 96 -17.19 -16.24 0.73
CA LYS A 96 -16.64 -15.33 1.75
C LYS A 96 -16.11 -14.05 1.10
N CYS A 97 -16.80 -12.93 1.35
CA CYS A 97 -16.38 -11.60 0.91
C CYS A 97 -15.63 -10.85 2.03
N LEU A 98 -14.73 -9.94 1.65
CA LEU A 98 -14.18 -8.95 2.58
C LEU A 98 -15.32 -8.07 3.14
N PRO A 99 -15.31 -7.71 4.43
CA PRO A 99 -16.38 -6.93 5.05
C PRO A 99 -16.61 -5.59 4.34
N ALA A 100 -15.56 -5.00 3.76
CA ALA A 100 -15.63 -3.76 2.99
C ALA A 100 -16.29 -3.89 1.59
N ARG A 101 -16.48 -5.11 1.09
CA ARG A 101 -17.01 -5.39 -0.26
C ARG A 101 -18.21 -6.33 -0.27
N CYS A 102 -18.71 -6.75 0.89
CA CYS A 102 -19.94 -7.53 0.94
C CYS A 102 -21.10 -6.61 0.55
N PRO A 103 -21.93 -6.96 -0.45
CA PRO A 103 -23.11 -6.18 -0.77
C PRO A 103 -23.98 -6.11 0.48
N LYS A 104 -24.14 -4.89 1.03
CA LYS A 104 -25.02 -4.65 2.17
C LYS A 104 -26.44 -4.79 1.63
N ASN A 105 -26.99 -5.99 1.75
CA ASN A 105 -28.33 -6.33 1.30
C ASN A 105 -29.30 -5.28 1.88
N ARG A 106 -30.05 -4.60 1.00
CA ARG A 106 -31.11 -3.67 1.39
C ARG A 106 -32.39 -4.48 1.60
#